data_AF-A0A0F3PZV3-F1
#
_entry.id   AF-A0A0F3PZV3-F1
#
_cell.length_a   1.000
_cell.length_b   1.000
_cell.length_c   1.000
_cell.angle_alpha   90.00
_cell.angle_beta   90.00
_cell.angle_gamma   90.00
#
_symmetry.space_group_name_H-M   'P 1'
#
loop_
_entity.id
_entity.type
_entity.pdbx_description
1 polymer ?
#
loop_
_entity_poly.entity_id
_entity_poly.type
_entity_poly.pdbx_seq_one_letter_code
_entity_poly.pdbx_strand_id
1 'polypeptide(L)'
;MLVAMEGSVGYGIGGARVELEIGYERFKTKGIRDSGSKEDEADTVYLLAKELAYDVVTGQTDNLAAALAKTSGKDFVQFAKAVEISNSTIGDKVCRTRYDTAKKDHYAKYAKTTDKGSASKNDTSLCGDIGHSTVTSGHSTTPQVLKNFISATLGNGSQNWPTSTGTGSSTNDNAEAVAKDLTKLTTEEKTIVAGLLAKTIEGGEVVEIRAVSSTSVMVNACYDILN
;
A
#
# COMPACT_ATOMS: atom_id res chain seq x y z
N MET A 1 26.20 -21.08 -6.28
CA MET A 1 26.55 -19.70 -6.67
C MET A 1 25.31 -19.12 -7.32
N LEU A 2 24.67 -18.17 -6.63
CA LEU A 2 23.48 -17.46 -7.13
C LEU A 2 23.92 -16.48 -8.20
N VAL A 3 23.32 -16.56 -9.37
CA VAL A 3 23.45 -15.55 -10.42
C VAL A 3 22.05 -15.10 -10.77
N ALA A 4 21.80 -13.80 -10.64
CA ALA A 4 20.56 -13.17 -11.04
C ALA A 4 20.88 -12.23 -12.20
N MET A 5 20.32 -12.54 -13.37
CA MET A 5 20.13 -11.55 -14.44
C MET A 5 18.69 -11.72 -14.92
N GLU A 6 17.97 -10.60 -14.90
CA GLU A 6 16.63 -10.38 -15.45
C GLU A 6 15.70 -11.60 -15.49
N GLY A 7 15.00 -11.83 -14.37
CA GLY A 7 13.80 -12.67 -14.35
C GLY A 7 14.00 -14.16 -14.02
N SER A 8 15.21 -14.62 -13.74
CA SER A 8 15.43 -16.00 -13.28
C SER A 8 16.36 -16.07 -12.07
N VAL A 9 15.98 -16.89 -11.08
CA VAL A 9 16.81 -17.29 -9.94
C VAL A 9 17.24 -18.74 -10.19
N GLY A 10 18.51 -18.93 -10.56
CA GLY A 10 19.09 -20.26 -10.74
C GLY A 10 19.76 -20.75 -9.45
N TYR A 11 19.38 -21.94 -8.98
CA TYR A 11 20.07 -22.65 -7.90
C TYR A 11 20.80 -23.87 -8.46
N GLY A 12 22.13 -23.82 -8.50
CA GLY A 12 22.96 -24.95 -8.95
C GLY A 12 23.32 -25.86 -7.78
N ILE A 13 22.78 -27.08 -7.77
CA ILE A 13 23.33 -28.22 -7.02
C ILE A 13 23.74 -29.27 -8.05
N GLY A 14 25.02 -29.66 -8.05
CA GLY A 14 25.47 -30.91 -8.67
C GLY A 14 25.30 -31.02 -10.19
N GLY A 15 25.74 -30.01 -10.97
CA GLY A 15 25.87 -30.12 -12.44
C GLY A 15 24.58 -29.97 -13.26
N ALA A 16 23.41 -29.99 -12.64
CA ALA A 16 22.15 -29.66 -13.30
C ALA A 16 21.86 -28.16 -13.22
N ARG A 17 21.53 -27.54 -14.35
CA ARG A 17 20.94 -26.20 -14.41
C ARG A 17 19.43 -26.37 -14.48
N VAL A 18 18.75 -25.93 -13.43
CA VAL A 18 17.28 -25.91 -13.36
C VAL A 18 16.84 -24.48 -13.69
N GLU A 19 16.17 -24.32 -14.82
CA GLU A 19 15.48 -23.07 -15.18
C GLU A 19 13.99 -23.26 -14.87
N LEU A 20 13.49 -22.46 -13.93
CA LEU A 20 12.06 -22.42 -13.58
C LEU A 20 11.42 -21.25 -14.33
N GLU A 21 10.60 -21.55 -15.34
CA GLU A 21 9.64 -20.59 -15.90
C GLU A 21 8.31 -20.78 -15.17
N ILE A 22 7.94 -19.80 -14.34
CA ILE A 22 6.72 -19.86 -13.52
C ILE A 22 5.65 -18.98 -14.17
N GLY A 23 4.67 -19.62 -14.83
CA GLY A 23 3.39 -19.01 -15.18
C GLY A 23 2.61 -18.67 -13.90
N TYR A 24 1.99 -17.49 -13.91
CA TYR A 24 1.47 -16.78 -12.75
C TYR A 24 0.23 -17.45 -12.13
N GLU A 25 0.33 -18.23 -11.04
CA GLU A 25 -0.86 -18.84 -10.43
C GLU A 25 -0.71 -19.13 -8.92
N ARG A 26 -1.81 -18.97 -8.16
CA ARG A 26 -1.83 -19.18 -6.70
C ARG A 26 -1.57 -20.64 -6.34
N PHE A 27 -0.49 -20.92 -5.62
CA PHE A 27 -0.26 -22.24 -5.01
C PHE A 27 -0.46 -22.18 -3.50
N LYS A 28 -1.50 -22.87 -3.00
CA LYS A 28 -1.53 -23.30 -1.59
C LYS A 28 -0.71 -24.58 -1.50
N THR A 29 0.48 -24.53 -0.92
CA THR A 29 1.25 -25.75 -0.62
C THR A 29 0.70 -26.37 0.66
N LYS A 30 -0.26 -27.30 0.51
CA LYS A 30 -0.65 -28.17 1.62
C LYS A 30 0.45 -29.21 1.82
N GLY A 31 1.45 -28.88 2.63
CA GLY A 31 2.45 -29.85 3.04
C GLY A 31 1.81 -30.93 3.89
N ILE A 32 1.69 -32.15 3.39
CA ILE A 32 1.45 -33.33 4.23
C ILE A 32 2.75 -33.57 4.98
N ARG A 33 2.84 -33.06 6.21
CA ARG A 33 3.84 -33.50 7.19
C ARG A 33 3.12 -34.25 8.30
N ASP A 34 3.39 -35.53 8.33
CA ASP A 34 3.02 -36.45 9.40
C ASP A 34 3.86 -36.10 10.64
N SER A 35 3.41 -35.12 11.44
CA SER A 35 3.83 -34.92 12.83
C SER A 35 3.09 -33.73 13.45
N GLY A 36 2.35 -34.02 14.52
CA GLY A 36 1.54 -33.06 15.25
C GLY A 36 2.36 -31.97 15.94
N SER A 37 2.53 -30.86 15.24
CA SER A 37 2.91 -29.57 15.82
C SER A 37 2.10 -28.49 15.13
N LYS A 38 1.59 -27.56 15.95
CA LYS A 38 0.53 -26.59 15.69
C LYS A 38 0.63 -25.93 14.31
N GLU A 39 -0.54 -25.74 13.71
CA GLU A 39 -0.74 -25.04 12.44
C GLU A 39 -0.24 -23.59 12.55
N ASP A 40 1.02 -23.36 12.19
CA ASP A 40 1.46 -22.03 11.79
C ASP A 40 1.00 -21.84 10.35
N GLU A 41 0.11 -20.86 10.15
CA GLU A 41 -0.38 -20.42 8.84
C GLU A 41 0.80 -20.11 7.92
N ALA A 42 1.12 -21.07 7.05
CA ALA A 42 2.25 -20.94 6.13
C ALA A 42 2.00 -19.81 5.12
N ASP A 43 2.83 -18.78 5.26
CA ASP A 43 3.18 -17.69 4.36
C ASP A 43 2.60 -17.76 2.94
N THR A 44 1.68 -16.83 2.65
CA THR A 44 1.33 -16.46 1.28
C THR A 44 2.54 -15.84 0.59
N VAL A 45 3.19 -16.59 -0.31
CA VAL A 45 4.33 -16.14 -1.10
C VAL A 45 3.84 -15.25 -2.26
N TYR A 46 4.11 -13.94 -2.18
CA TYR A 46 3.83 -12.96 -3.23
C TYR A 46 4.94 -12.98 -4.30
N LEU A 47 4.72 -13.62 -5.45
CA LEU A 47 5.79 -13.81 -6.45
C LEU A 47 6.02 -12.66 -7.47
N LEU A 48 5.30 -11.53 -7.40
CA LEU A 48 5.66 -10.24 -8.04
C LEU A 48 4.91 -9.14 -7.30
N ALA A 49 5.13 -9.01 -6.00
CA ALA A 49 4.74 -7.76 -5.37
C ALA A 49 5.68 -6.68 -5.91
N LYS A 50 5.17 -5.90 -6.86
CA LYS A 50 5.73 -4.60 -7.19
C LYS A 50 5.83 -3.80 -5.86
N GLU A 51 6.89 -3.00 -5.72
CA GLU A 51 7.43 -2.53 -4.44
C GLU A 51 6.35 -2.04 -3.45
N LEU A 52 5.34 -1.29 -3.92
CA LEU A 52 4.30 -0.72 -3.06
C LEU A 52 3.43 -1.79 -2.39
N ALA A 53 3.02 -2.82 -3.15
CA ALA A 53 2.19 -3.90 -2.63
C ALA A 53 2.95 -4.73 -1.60
N TYR A 54 4.25 -4.95 -1.83
CA TYR A 54 5.11 -5.71 -0.91
C TYR A 54 5.29 -4.94 0.40
N ASP A 55 5.61 -3.65 0.31
CA ASP A 55 5.91 -2.81 1.47
C ASP A 55 4.69 -2.62 2.38
N VAL A 56 3.48 -2.56 1.82
CA VAL A 56 2.24 -2.51 2.61
C VAL A 56 2.03 -3.79 3.42
N VAL A 57 2.15 -4.96 2.78
CA VAL A 57 1.88 -6.26 3.42
C VAL A 57 2.93 -6.56 4.48
N THR A 58 4.20 -6.27 4.18
CA THR A 58 5.32 -6.51 5.11
C THR A 58 5.49 -5.41 6.16
N GLY A 59 4.77 -4.30 6.03
CA GLY A 59 4.83 -3.20 6.99
C GLY A 59 6.10 -2.36 6.90
N GLN A 60 6.76 -2.33 5.74
CA GLN A 60 7.96 -1.51 5.50
C GLN A 60 7.59 -0.04 5.28
N THR A 61 7.22 0.66 6.36
CA THR A 61 6.67 2.04 6.30
C THR A 61 7.60 3.02 5.57
N ASP A 62 8.91 2.96 5.79
CA ASP A 62 9.86 3.91 5.18
C ASP A 62 10.04 3.65 3.67
N ASN A 63 10.13 2.38 3.26
CA ASN A 63 10.21 2.00 1.85
C ASN A 63 8.91 2.35 1.12
N LEU A 64 7.76 2.05 1.74
CA LEU A 64 6.45 2.43 1.24
C LEU A 64 6.33 3.95 1.06
N ALA A 65 6.77 4.73 2.05
CA ALA A 65 6.74 6.20 1.97
C ALA A 65 7.61 6.70 0.82
N ALA A 66 8.82 6.16 0.66
CA ALA A 66 9.72 6.53 -0.42
C ALA A 66 9.17 6.17 -1.81
N ALA A 67 8.51 5.02 -1.95
CA ALA A 67 7.87 4.59 -3.19
C ALA A 67 6.59 5.41 -3.49
N LEU A 68 5.76 5.68 -2.48
CA LEU A 68 4.58 6.55 -2.61
C LEU A 68 4.96 7.98 -3.00
N ALA A 69 6.07 8.50 -2.47
CA ALA A 69 6.57 9.83 -2.81
C ALA A 69 6.95 9.97 -4.30
N LYS A 70 7.31 8.87 -4.98
CA LYS A 70 7.59 8.83 -6.42
C LYS A 70 6.32 8.67 -7.27
N THR A 71 5.19 8.32 -6.65
CA THR A 71 3.91 8.16 -7.34
C THR A 71 3.32 9.52 -7.68
N SER A 72 2.78 9.67 -8.89
CA SER A 72 2.13 10.93 -9.27
C SER A 72 0.87 11.17 -8.44
N GLY A 73 0.56 12.44 -8.15
CA GLY A 73 -0.66 12.76 -7.41
C GLY A 73 -1.94 12.29 -8.13
N LYS A 74 -1.92 12.22 -9.47
CA LYS A 74 -3.04 11.69 -10.26
C LYS A 74 -3.26 10.20 -10.01
N ASP A 75 -2.19 9.42 -10.02
CA ASP A 75 -2.26 7.98 -9.80
C ASP A 75 -2.64 7.67 -8.35
N PHE A 76 -2.13 8.47 -7.39
CA PHE A 76 -2.55 8.36 -6.00
C PHE A 76 -4.05 8.69 -5.82
N VAL A 77 -4.57 9.71 -6.50
CA VAL A 77 -6.01 10.01 -6.49
C VAL A 77 -6.83 8.86 -7.08
N GLN A 78 -6.35 8.19 -8.13
CA GLN A 78 -7.02 7.01 -8.69
C GLN A 78 -7.01 5.83 -7.72
N PHE A 79 -5.88 5.56 -7.09
CA PHE A 79 -5.74 4.57 -6.03
C PHE A 79 -6.73 4.84 -4.88
N ALA A 80 -6.75 6.06 -4.36
CA ALA A 80 -7.63 6.44 -3.25
C ALA A 80 -9.12 6.28 -3.62
N LYS A 81 -9.51 6.65 -4.84
CA LYS A 81 -10.87 6.39 -5.35
C LYS A 81 -11.18 4.90 -5.42
N ALA A 82 -10.23 4.07 -5.82
CA ALA A 82 -10.40 2.63 -5.87
C ALA A 82 -10.54 2.02 -4.46
N VAL A 83 -9.83 2.55 -3.46
CA VAL A 83 -10.00 2.19 -2.04
C VAL A 83 -11.42 2.50 -1.58
N GLU A 84 -11.90 3.72 -1.81
CA GLU A 84 -13.25 4.14 -1.40
C GLU A 84 -14.36 3.29 -2.03
N ILE A 85 -14.19 2.87 -3.30
CA ILE A 85 -15.15 2.00 -4.00
C ILE A 85 -15.08 0.57 -3.49
N SER A 86 -13.88 0.04 -3.25
CA SER A 86 -13.68 -1.38 -2.92
C SER A 86 -13.95 -1.68 -1.44
N ASN A 87 -13.57 -0.76 -0.55
CA ASN A 87 -13.76 -0.88 0.89
C ASN A 87 -13.73 0.49 1.57
N SER A 88 -14.90 1.11 1.72
CA SER A 88 -15.05 2.41 2.37
C SER A 88 -14.55 2.45 3.82
N THR A 89 -14.60 1.31 4.53
CA THR A 89 -14.09 1.21 5.91
C THR A 89 -12.58 1.43 5.98
N ILE A 90 -11.83 1.02 4.94
CA ILE A 90 -10.40 1.33 4.83
C ILE A 90 -10.19 2.82 4.58
N GLY A 91 -10.98 3.41 3.67
CA GLY A 91 -10.96 4.85 3.40
C GLY A 91 -11.18 5.70 4.65
N ASP A 92 -12.04 5.25 5.57
CA ASP A 92 -12.33 5.94 6.84
C ASP A 92 -11.18 5.89 7.87
N LYS A 93 -10.21 4.99 7.68
CA LYS A 93 -9.03 4.81 8.54
C LYS A 93 -7.80 5.58 8.03
N VAL A 94 -7.69 5.77 6.72
CA VAL A 94 -6.54 6.42 6.08
C VAL A 94 -6.74 7.94 6.03
N CYS A 95 -5.69 8.71 6.33
CA CYS A 95 -5.75 10.16 6.43
C CYS A 95 -6.88 10.62 7.36
N ARG A 96 -7.11 9.88 8.45
CA ARG A 96 -8.12 10.23 9.44
C ARG A 96 -7.58 11.38 10.30
N THR A 97 -8.13 12.57 10.10
CA THR A 97 -7.80 13.75 10.92
C THR A 97 -8.11 13.50 12.39
N ARG A 98 -7.36 14.19 13.26
CA ARG A 98 -7.43 14.05 14.72
C ARG A 98 -7.74 15.40 15.36
N TYR A 99 -8.10 15.36 16.63
CA TYR A 99 -8.29 16.55 17.48
C TYR A 99 -7.22 16.58 18.57
N ASP A 100 -6.88 17.79 19.04
CA ASP A 100 -6.09 17.94 20.25
C ASP A 100 -6.93 17.55 21.47
N THR A 101 -6.41 16.67 22.32
CA THR A 101 -7.10 16.18 23.53
C THR A 101 -7.67 17.28 24.45
N ALA A 102 -7.11 18.49 24.43
CA ALA A 102 -7.61 19.65 25.16
C ALA A 102 -8.92 20.22 24.60
N LYS A 103 -9.25 19.93 23.33
CA LYS A 103 -10.47 20.35 22.63
C LYS A 103 -11.07 19.16 21.87
N LYS A 104 -11.91 18.41 22.57
CA LYS A 104 -12.68 17.32 21.95
C LYS A 104 -13.47 17.84 20.75
N ASP A 105 -13.54 17.02 19.71
CA ASP A 105 -14.31 17.27 18.50
C ASP A 105 -13.86 18.46 17.64
N HIS A 106 -12.66 19.02 17.91
CA HIS A 106 -12.06 20.06 17.08
C HIS A 106 -11.03 19.44 16.14
N TYR A 107 -11.52 18.67 15.17
CA TYR A 107 -10.67 17.99 14.19
C TYR A 107 -10.08 18.99 13.19
N ALA A 108 -8.88 18.70 12.69
CA ALA A 108 -8.32 19.42 11.54
C ALA A 108 -9.28 19.29 10.33
N LYS A 109 -9.34 20.34 9.52
CA LYS A 109 -10.22 20.41 8.35
C LYS A 109 -9.39 20.43 7.08
N TYR A 110 -9.61 19.49 6.16
CA TYR A 110 -8.85 19.48 4.91
C TYR A 110 -9.13 20.70 4.04
N ALA A 111 -8.06 21.25 3.49
CA ALA A 111 -8.03 22.39 2.59
C ALA A 111 -6.80 22.31 1.67
N LYS A 112 -6.66 23.30 0.79
CA LYS A 112 -5.52 23.40 -0.15
C LYS A 112 -4.21 23.83 0.50
N THR A 113 -4.28 24.51 1.64
CA THR A 113 -3.12 25.02 2.35
C THR A 113 -3.35 24.86 3.84
N THR A 114 -2.31 24.45 4.57
CA THR A 114 -2.29 24.41 6.02
C THR A 114 -2.14 25.81 6.58
N ASP A 115 -3.17 26.29 7.29
CA ASP A 115 -3.19 27.58 7.99
C ASP A 115 -3.62 27.35 9.44
N LYS A 116 -2.68 27.61 10.34
CA LYS A 116 -2.84 27.49 11.80
C LYS A 116 -2.56 28.83 12.50
N GLY A 117 -2.66 29.95 11.77
CA GLY A 117 -2.24 31.26 12.25
C GLY A 117 -3.20 31.93 13.24
N SER A 118 -4.40 31.39 13.48
CA SER A 118 -5.36 32.01 14.40
C SER A 118 -6.41 31.01 14.93
N ALA A 119 -7.18 31.45 15.94
CA ALA A 119 -8.26 30.68 16.55
C ALA A 119 -9.43 30.35 15.60
N SER A 120 -9.48 30.93 14.39
CA SER A 120 -10.51 30.64 13.38
C SER A 120 -9.99 29.86 12.18
N LYS A 121 -8.72 29.42 12.22
CA LYS A 121 -8.03 28.74 11.12
C LYS A 121 -7.48 27.41 11.62
N ASN A 122 -8.08 26.33 11.12
CA ASN A 122 -7.68 24.96 11.41
C ASN A 122 -7.70 24.10 10.14
N ASP A 123 -7.38 24.77 9.04
CA ASP A 123 -7.27 24.19 7.71
C ASP A 123 -5.94 23.43 7.62
N THR A 124 -5.95 22.26 7.00
CA THR A 124 -4.78 21.42 6.82
C THR A 124 -4.71 20.87 5.40
N SER A 125 -3.50 20.79 4.86
CA SER A 125 -3.19 20.03 3.65
C SER A 125 -2.38 18.77 3.96
N LEU A 126 -2.19 18.44 5.25
CA LEU A 126 -1.45 17.28 5.72
C LEU A 126 -2.41 16.14 6.08
N CYS A 127 -2.20 14.96 5.48
CA CYS A 127 -2.92 13.74 5.77
C CYS A 127 -2.83 13.37 7.26
N GLY A 128 -3.97 13.19 7.92
CA GLY A 128 -4.06 12.76 9.33
C GLY A 128 -3.63 13.81 10.37
N ASP A 129 -3.59 15.09 9.98
CA ASP A 129 -3.19 16.19 10.85
C ASP A 129 -4.13 16.36 12.06
N ILE A 130 -3.61 17.04 13.08
CA ILE A 130 -4.27 17.28 14.36
C ILE A 130 -4.81 18.70 14.39
N GLY A 131 -6.08 18.85 14.77
CA GLY A 131 -6.69 20.16 14.99
C GLY A 131 -6.10 20.86 16.22
N HIS A 132 -5.97 22.18 16.16
CA HIS A 132 -5.25 22.97 17.16
C HIS A 132 -6.10 23.28 18.40
N SER A 133 -5.50 23.24 19.61
CA SER A 133 -6.19 23.43 20.89
C SER A 133 -6.75 24.84 21.14
N THR A 134 -6.27 25.85 20.41
CA THR A 134 -6.76 27.24 20.53
C THR A 134 -7.88 27.57 19.54
N VAL A 135 -8.28 26.63 18.68
CA VAL A 135 -9.31 26.89 17.68
C VAL A 135 -10.69 27.00 18.35
N THR A 136 -11.46 28.02 17.95
CA THR A 136 -12.85 28.25 18.34
C THR A 136 -13.82 28.12 17.16
N SER A 137 -13.33 28.22 15.92
CA SER A 137 -14.12 28.07 14.69
C SER A 137 -13.23 27.65 13.51
N GLY A 138 -13.81 27.18 12.40
CA GLY A 138 -13.02 26.73 11.23
C GLY A 138 -12.42 25.32 11.36
N HIS A 139 -12.86 24.55 12.35
CA HIS A 139 -12.55 23.12 12.49
C HIS A 139 -13.66 22.24 11.91
N SER A 140 -13.39 20.94 11.82
CA SER A 140 -14.43 19.93 11.59
C SER A 140 -14.92 19.38 12.93
N THR A 141 -16.22 19.10 13.07
CA THR A 141 -16.80 18.47 14.28
C THR A 141 -16.69 16.94 14.24
N THR A 142 -16.44 16.38 13.05
CA THR A 142 -16.19 14.96 12.83
C THR A 142 -14.85 14.79 12.14
N PRO A 143 -14.19 13.62 12.30
CA PRO A 143 -12.95 13.36 11.59
C PRO A 143 -13.22 13.30 10.08
N GLN A 144 -12.41 14.04 9.33
CA GLN A 144 -12.27 13.89 7.90
C GLN A 144 -11.28 12.77 7.57
N VAL A 145 -11.51 12.10 6.44
CA VAL A 145 -10.83 10.85 6.04
C VAL A 145 -10.29 10.94 4.61
N LEU A 146 -9.82 9.83 4.03
CA LEU A 146 -9.17 9.79 2.72
C LEU A 146 -9.97 10.52 1.62
N LYS A 147 -11.26 10.23 1.43
CA LYS A 147 -12.09 10.96 0.45
C LYS A 147 -12.06 12.49 0.60
N ASN A 148 -12.02 12.99 1.84
CA ASN A 148 -11.99 14.42 2.11
C ASN A 148 -10.64 15.00 1.73
N PHE A 149 -9.55 14.32 2.10
CA PHE A 149 -8.19 14.67 1.70
C PHE A 149 -8.05 14.75 0.18
N ILE A 150 -8.56 13.75 -0.55
CA ILE A 150 -8.56 13.77 -2.01
C ILE A 150 -9.34 14.98 -2.54
N SER A 151 -10.57 15.19 -2.09
CA SER A 151 -11.45 16.23 -2.64
C SER A 151 -11.02 17.67 -2.32
N ALA A 152 -10.54 17.91 -1.10
CA ALA A 152 -10.30 19.26 -0.58
C ALA A 152 -8.83 19.67 -0.66
N THR A 153 -7.91 18.69 -0.65
CA THR A 153 -6.46 18.93 -0.60
C THR A 153 -5.76 18.58 -1.91
N LEU A 154 -6.02 17.40 -2.49
CA LEU A 154 -5.34 16.98 -3.74
C LEU A 154 -6.06 17.43 -5.01
N GLY A 155 -7.38 17.61 -4.95
CA GLY A 155 -8.22 17.90 -6.11
C GLY A 155 -8.15 16.78 -7.16
N ASN A 156 -7.58 17.09 -8.34
CA ASN A 156 -7.33 16.10 -9.39
C ASN A 156 -5.93 15.46 -9.30
N GLY A 157 -5.20 15.67 -8.21
CA GLY A 157 -3.83 15.17 -8.01
C GLY A 157 -2.75 16.15 -8.47
N SER A 158 -3.08 17.43 -8.64
CA SER A 158 -2.13 18.48 -9.07
C SER A 158 -1.56 19.31 -7.91
N GLN A 159 -2.07 19.13 -6.69
CA GLN A 159 -1.68 19.92 -5.53
C GLN A 159 -1.39 18.98 -4.35
N ASN A 160 -0.51 19.42 -3.44
CA ASN A 160 -0.28 18.80 -2.13
C ASN A 160 0.14 17.32 -2.13
N TRP A 161 0.67 16.80 -3.23
CA TRP A 161 1.24 15.45 -3.29
C TRP A 161 2.63 15.48 -3.95
N PRO A 162 3.64 14.81 -3.38
CA PRO A 162 3.65 14.05 -2.12
C PRO A 162 3.84 14.92 -0.86
N THR A 163 3.94 16.24 -1.02
CA THR A 163 4.25 17.19 0.05
C THR A 163 3.06 18.14 0.26
N SER A 164 2.69 18.38 1.52
CA SER A 164 1.68 19.35 1.93
C SER A 164 2.14 20.79 1.67
N THR A 165 1.22 21.76 1.69
CA THR A 165 1.53 23.18 1.50
C THR A 165 1.14 23.99 2.74
N GLY A 166 1.98 24.95 3.13
CA GLY A 166 1.68 25.91 4.19
C GLY A 166 2.47 25.65 5.47
N THR A 167 1.88 26.02 6.61
CA THR A 167 2.59 26.02 7.89
C THR A 167 2.96 24.61 8.32
N GLY A 168 4.24 24.38 8.61
CA GLY A 168 4.74 23.08 9.09
C GLY A 168 4.86 22.00 8.01
N SER A 169 4.79 22.37 6.73
CA SER A 169 5.08 21.46 5.62
C SER A 169 6.51 20.95 5.68
N SER A 170 6.69 19.66 5.40
CA SER A 170 8.00 19.04 5.22
C SER A 170 8.00 18.13 4.01
N THR A 171 9.16 17.96 3.37
CA THR A 171 9.31 17.12 2.17
C THR A 171 8.69 15.73 2.36
N ASN A 172 7.79 15.35 1.45
CA ASN A 172 7.10 14.05 1.40
C ASN A 172 6.20 13.71 2.60
N ASP A 173 5.84 14.69 3.43
CA ASP A 173 5.03 14.48 4.64
C ASP A 173 3.69 13.78 4.39
N ASN A 174 3.00 14.05 3.28
CA ASN A 174 1.77 13.37 2.91
C ASN A 174 2.01 11.92 2.51
N ALA A 175 3.07 11.62 1.75
CA ALA A 175 3.42 10.24 1.42
C ALA A 175 3.79 9.44 2.68
N GLU A 176 4.55 10.03 3.60
CA GLU A 176 4.87 9.41 4.89
C GLU A 176 3.65 9.17 5.77
N ALA A 177 2.75 10.15 5.87
CA ALA A 177 1.53 10.04 6.65
C ALA A 177 0.62 8.93 6.11
N VAL A 178 0.44 8.86 4.79
CA VAL A 178 -0.31 7.78 4.14
C VAL A 178 0.35 6.42 4.40
N ALA A 179 1.68 6.31 4.22
CA ALA A 179 2.39 5.05 4.46
C ALA A 179 2.21 4.55 5.91
N LYS A 180 2.28 5.47 6.89
CA LYS A 180 2.04 5.19 8.30
C LYS A 180 0.63 4.67 8.57
N ASP A 181 -0.38 5.21 7.89
CA ASP A 181 -1.75 4.73 8.04
C ASP A 181 -1.97 3.38 7.37
N LEU A 182 -1.46 3.18 6.14
CA LEU A 182 -1.58 1.92 5.40
C LEU A 182 -0.91 0.75 6.14
N THR A 183 0.27 0.97 6.73
CA THR A 183 1.01 -0.05 7.47
C THR A 183 0.42 -0.39 8.85
N LYS A 184 -0.51 0.43 9.35
CA LYS A 184 -1.28 0.17 10.60
C LYS A 184 -2.57 -0.60 10.39
N LEU A 185 -2.99 -0.82 9.14
CA LEU A 185 -4.17 -1.61 8.82
C LEU A 185 -4.02 -3.08 9.28
N THR A 186 -5.14 -3.78 9.40
CA THR A 186 -5.14 -5.23 9.65
C THR A 186 -4.53 -5.99 8.47
N THR A 187 -4.10 -7.24 8.67
CA THR A 187 -3.47 -8.07 7.63
C THR A 187 -4.39 -8.24 6.41
N GLU A 188 -5.69 -8.41 6.63
CA GLU A 188 -6.70 -8.52 5.58
C GLU A 188 -6.85 -7.21 4.81
N GLU A 189 -6.92 -6.08 5.51
CA GLU A 189 -7.02 -4.76 4.89
C GLU A 189 -5.76 -4.39 4.10
N LYS A 190 -4.58 -4.74 4.61
CA LYS A 190 -3.30 -4.60 3.91
C LYS A 190 -3.29 -5.38 2.60
N THR A 191 -3.80 -6.61 2.61
CA THR A 191 -3.90 -7.45 1.42
C THR A 191 -4.80 -6.81 0.35
N ILE A 192 -5.93 -6.23 0.76
CA ILE A 192 -6.83 -5.50 -0.15
C ILE A 192 -6.11 -4.27 -0.73
N VAL A 193 -5.47 -3.46 0.11
CA VAL A 193 -4.75 -2.26 -0.32
C VAL A 193 -3.61 -2.61 -1.27
N ALA A 194 -2.83 -3.65 -0.97
CA ALA A 194 -1.75 -4.12 -1.81
C ALA A 194 -2.25 -4.54 -3.21
N GLY A 195 -3.39 -5.24 -3.27
CA GLY A 195 -4.03 -5.57 -4.54
C GLY A 195 -4.49 -4.33 -5.32
N LEU A 196 -4.98 -3.30 -4.63
CA LEU A 196 -5.37 -2.04 -5.25
C LEU A 196 -4.17 -1.24 -5.76
N LEU A 197 -3.09 -1.13 -4.98
CA LEU A 197 -1.84 -0.48 -5.38
C LEU A 197 -1.27 -1.12 -6.65
N ALA A 198 -1.18 -2.46 -6.65
CA ALA A 198 -0.75 -3.26 -7.79
C ALA A 198 -1.58 -2.96 -9.04
N LYS A 199 -2.91 -2.84 -8.88
CA LYS A 199 -3.84 -2.59 -9.99
C LYS A 199 -3.81 -1.16 -10.51
N THR A 200 -3.73 -0.16 -9.64
CA THR A 200 -3.97 1.25 -10.02
C THR A 200 -2.71 2.04 -10.30
N ILE A 201 -1.67 1.88 -9.48
CA ILE A 201 -0.43 2.68 -9.60
C ILE A 201 0.61 1.91 -10.41
N GLU A 202 0.67 0.62 -10.12
CA GLU A 202 1.71 -0.22 -10.63
C GLU A 202 1.34 -0.84 -11.98
N GLY A 203 0.05 -0.85 -12.38
CA GLY A 203 -0.42 -1.33 -13.69
C GLY A 203 -0.43 -2.85 -13.83
N GLY A 204 -0.62 -3.57 -12.73
CA GLY A 204 -0.82 -5.02 -12.72
C GLY A 204 -2.28 -5.38 -13.02
N GLU A 205 -2.53 -6.05 -14.13
CA GLU A 205 -3.82 -6.71 -14.35
C GLU A 205 -3.90 -7.94 -13.44
N VAL A 206 -4.80 -7.91 -12.46
CA VAL A 206 -5.06 -9.07 -11.59
C VAL A 206 -5.92 -10.05 -12.38
N VAL A 207 -5.28 -11.01 -13.06
CA VAL A 207 -5.98 -12.11 -13.71
C VAL A 207 -6.43 -13.11 -12.64
N GLU A 208 -7.74 -13.23 -12.46
CA GLU A 208 -8.33 -14.23 -11.59
C GLU A 208 -8.28 -15.59 -12.29
N ILE A 209 -7.36 -16.46 -11.88
CA ILE A 209 -7.32 -17.82 -12.38
C ILE A 209 -8.35 -18.65 -11.62
N ARG A 210 -9.34 -19.16 -12.35
CA ARG A 210 -10.49 -19.89 -11.81
C ARG A 210 -10.28 -21.41 -11.69
N ALA A 211 -9.27 -21.98 -12.33
CA ALA A 211 -8.87 -23.38 -12.11
C ALA A 211 -7.49 -23.68 -12.69
N VAL A 212 -6.62 -24.28 -11.88
CA VAL A 212 -5.42 -25.01 -12.35
C VAL A 212 -5.81 -26.47 -12.46
N SER A 213 -6.37 -26.87 -13.60
CA SER A 213 -6.64 -28.30 -13.85
C SER A 213 -5.31 -28.98 -14.16
N SER A 214 -4.88 -29.87 -13.28
CA SER A 214 -3.63 -30.63 -13.34
C SER A 214 -3.58 -31.57 -14.54
N THR A 215 -3.40 -31.07 -15.76
CA THR A 215 -3.21 -31.94 -16.94
C THR A 215 -1.83 -31.85 -17.56
N SER A 216 -1.00 -30.84 -17.25
CA SER A 216 0.46 -30.91 -17.39
C SER A 216 1.12 -29.55 -17.17
N VAL A 217 2.26 -29.55 -16.50
CA VAL A 217 3.35 -28.61 -16.78
C VAL A 217 4.34 -29.42 -17.62
N MET A 218 4.52 -29.09 -18.90
CA MET A 218 5.54 -29.75 -19.73
C MET A 218 6.91 -29.17 -19.38
N VAL A 219 7.70 -29.96 -18.66
CA VAL A 219 9.12 -29.66 -18.40
C VAL A 219 9.92 -30.39 -19.47
N ASN A 220 10.48 -29.66 -20.44
CA ASN A 220 11.36 -30.26 -21.44
C ASN A 220 12.79 -30.33 -20.87
N ALA A 221 13.12 -31.45 -20.23
CA ALA A 221 14.48 -31.72 -19.78
C ALA A 221 15.26 -32.42 -20.90
N CYS A 222 16.11 -31.68 -21.61
CA CYS A 222 17.13 -32.30 -22.45
C CYS A 222 18.26 -32.82 -21.56
N TYR A 223 18.41 -34.14 -21.48
CA TYR A 223 19.52 -34.80 -20.79
C TYR A 223 20.51 -35.30 -21.85
N ASP A 224 21.68 -34.65 -21.98
CA ASP A 224 22.78 -35.20 -22.77
C ASP A 224 23.45 -36.33 -21.96
N ILE A 225 23.04 -37.56 -22.23
CA ILE A 225 23.73 -38.75 -21.75
C ILE A 225 24.87 -39.04 -22.73
N LEU A 226 26.04 -38.47 -22.46
CA LEU A 226 27.29 -38.95 -23.04
C LEU A 226 28.24 -39.33 -21.90
N ASN A 227 28.34 -40.65 -21.71
CA ASN A 227 29.38 -41.49 -21.08
C ASN A 227 30.35 -40.83 -20.10
#